data_AF-A0AAD7YG02-F1
#
_entry.id   AF-A0AAD7YG02-F1
#
_cell.length_a   1.000
_cell.length_b   1.000
_cell.length_c   1.000
_cell.angle_alpha   90.00
_cell.angle_beta   90.00
_cell.angle_gamma   90.00
#
_symmetry.space_group_name_H-M   'P 1'
#
loop_
_entity.id
_entity.type
_entity.pdbx_description
1 polymer ?
#
loop_
_entity_poly.entity_id
_entity_poly.type
_entity_poly.pdbx_seq_one_letter_code
_entity_poly.pdbx_strand_id
1 'polypeptide(L)'
;MKIILLWFLVATVYTALAGPVNTDYSVDNYVYPRFIKFPDGEGIMHDVDLEAPVQQSVFNEVSRNSADNQYLLYTRRNPTSPQSLVINNAASIENSNFNPRLPTIVIAHGWLSNQDSDINPVVRDDMEGFVLTPA
;
A
#
# COMPACT_ATOMS: atom_id res chain seq x y z
N MET A 1 -53.83 6.02 -35.19
CA MET A 1 -53.40 4.60 -35.12
C MET A 1 -51.96 4.37 -35.57
N LYS A 2 -51.50 4.85 -36.73
CA LYS A 2 -50.15 4.56 -37.27
C LYS A 2 -48.98 5.05 -36.39
N ILE A 3 -49.11 6.23 -35.77
CA ILE A 3 -48.07 6.80 -34.89
C ILE A 3 -47.91 5.99 -33.59
N ILE A 4 -49.02 5.50 -33.03
CA ILE A 4 -49.00 4.66 -31.82
C ILE A 4 -48.31 3.33 -32.11
N LEU A 5 -48.56 2.74 -33.28
CA LEU A 5 -47.91 1.52 -33.74
C LEU A 5 -46.38 1.71 -33.90
N LEU A 6 -45.95 2.88 -34.35
CA LEU A 6 -44.53 3.23 -34.47
C LEU A 6 -43.84 3.29 -33.11
N TRP A 7 -44.49 3.88 -32.09
CA TRP A 7 -43.96 3.93 -30.73
C TRP A 7 -43.85 2.54 -30.10
N PHE A 8 -44.84 1.67 -30.34
CA PHE A 8 -44.76 0.28 -29.88
C PHE A 8 -43.62 -0.49 -30.54
N LEU A 9 -43.35 -0.26 -31.83
CA LEU A 9 -42.28 -0.91 -32.57
C LEU A 9 -40.90 -0.41 -32.10
N VAL A 10 -40.75 0.90 -31.86
CA VAL A 10 -39.50 1.46 -31.29
C VAL A 10 -39.25 0.91 -29.89
N ALA A 11 -40.28 0.81 -29.04
CA ALA A 11 -40.15 0.25 -27.70
C ALA A 11 -39.75 -1.23 -27.72
N THR A 12 -40.30 -2.04 -28.63
CA THR A 12 -39.94 -3.47 -28.77
C THR A 12 -38.52 -3.66 -29.30
N VAL A 13 -38.06 -2.80 -30.21
CA VAL A 13 -36.65 -2.80 -30.65
C VAL A 13 -35.72 -2.42 -29.50
N TYR A 14 -36.09 -1.44 -28.67
CA TYR A 14 -35.29 -1.03 -27.51
C TYR A 14 -35.18 -2.13 -26.45
N THR A 15 -36.26 -2.88 -26.18
CA THR A 15 -36.22 -4.01 -25.23
C THR A 15 -35.50 -5.23 -25.79
N ALA A 16 -35.53 -5.44 -27.12
CA ALA A 16 -34.77 -6.51 -27.76
C ALA A 16 -33.26 -6.24 -27.83
N LEU A 17 -32.85 -4.96 -27.81
CA LEU A 17 -31.44 -4.54 -27.79
C LEU A 17 -30.84 -4.50 -26.37
N ALA A 18 -31.66 -4.64 -25.33
CA ALA A 18 -31.20 -4.86 -23.96
C ALA A 18 -30.69 -6.31 -23.83
N GLY A 19 -29.50 -6.56 -24.37
CA GLY A 19 -28.78 -7.79 -24.08
C GLY A 19 -28.55 -7.92 -22.57
N PRO A 20 -28.42 -9.16 -22.03
CA PRO A 20 -27.99 -9.33 -20.66
C PRO A 20 -26.69 -8.53 -20.47
N VAL A 21 -26.68 -7.63 -19.50
CA VAL A 21 -25.42 -7.09 -18.99
C VAL A 21 -24.73 -8.28 -18.36
N ASN A 22 -23.76 -8.85 -19.06
CA ASN A 22 -22.86 -9.84 -18.47
C ASN A 22 -22.16 -9.10 -17.34
N THR A 23 -22.62 -9.31 -16.11
CA THR A 23 -21.86 -8.92 -14.94
C THR A 23 -20.71 -9.91 -14.87
N ASP A 24 -19.62 -9.61 -15.56
CA ASP A 24 -18.35 -10.34 -15.41
C ASP A 24 -17.83 -10.30 -13.95
N TYR A 25 -18.50 -9.52 -13.09
CA TYR A 25 -18.36 -9.46 -11.64
C TYR A 25 -19.48 -10.22 -10.90
N SER A 26 -19.78 -11.46 -11.30
CA SER A 26 -20.48 -12.38 -10.39
C SER A 26 -19.45 -12.93 -9.39
N VAL A 27 -19.58 -12.54 -8.12
CA VAL A 27 -18.67 -12.94 -7.02
C VAL A 27 -18.59 -14.47 -6.86
N ASP A 28 -19.62 -15.18 -7.32
CA ASP A 28 -19.79 -16.62 -7.08
C ASP A 28 -18.97 -17.52 -8.02
N ASN A 29 -18.36 -17.00 -9.11
CA ASN A 29 -17.60 -17.81 -10.09
C ASN A 29 -16.26 -17.19 -10.53
N TYR A 30 -15.74 -16.17 -9.85
CA TYR A 30 -14.48 -15.54 -10.27
C TYR A 30 -13.27 -16.44 -9.92
N VAL A 31 -12.67 -17.05 -10.94
CA VAL A 31 -11.40 -17.76 -10.82
C VAL A 31 -10.28 -16.72 -10.91
N TYR A 32 -9.64 -16.41 -9.78
CA TYR A 32 -8.47 -15.53 -9.77
C TYR A 32 -7.29 -16.22 -10.46
N PRO A 33 -6.47 -15.49 -11.23
CA PRO A 33 -5.25 -16.04 -11.79
C PRO A 33 -4.27 -16.36 -10.68
N ARG A 34 -3.58 -17.50 -10.77
CA ARG A 34 -2.55 -17.89 -9.79
C ARG A 34 -1.42 -16.87 -9.67
N PHE A 35 -1.04 -16.24 -10.78
CA PHE A 35 0.00 -15.22 -10.82
C PHE A 35 -0.59 -13.86 -11.17
N ILE A 36 -0.15 -12.83 -10.45
CA ILE A 36 -0.42 -11.43 -10.79
C ILE A 36 0.89 -10.65 -10.92
N LYS A 37 0.86 -9.58 -11.71
CA LYS A 37 1.94 -8.59 -11.75
C LYS A 37 1.64 -7.50 -10.74
N PHE A 38 2.53 -7.25 -9.79
CA PHE A 38 2.37 -6.22 -8.78
C PHE A 38 3.64 -5.35 -8.69
N PRO A 39 3.51 -4.01 -8.71
CA PRO A 39 4.66 -3.13 -8.59
C PRO A 39 5.21 -3.11 -7.16
N ASP A 40 6.52 -2.98 -7.00
CA ASP A 40 7.14 -2.60 -5.73
C ASP A 40 7.10 -1.08 -5.48
N GLY A 41 7.78 -0.63 -4.42
CA GLY A 41 7.89 0.78 -4.06
C GLY A 41 8.65 1.66 -5.07
N GLU A 42 9.37 1.07 -6.02
CA GLU A 42 10.07 1.76 -7.13
C GLU A 42 9.31 1.64 -8.46
N GLY A 43 8.15 0.97 -8.44
CA GLY A 43 7.31 0.75 -9.63
C GLY A 43 7.77 -0.42 -10.52
N ILE A 44 8.73 -1.23 -10.07
CA ILE A 44 9.18 -2.42 -10.80
C ILE A 44 8.14 -3.54 -10.63
N MET A 45 7.69 -4.13 -11.73
CA MET A 45 6.66 -5.17 -11.71
C MET A 45 7.22 -6.55 -11.34
N HIS A 46 6.68 -7.15 -10.30
CA HIS A 46 7.02 -8.49 -9.82
C HIS A 46 5.89 -9.50 -10.09
N ASP A 47 6.24 -10.75 -10.37
CA ASP A 47 5.28 -11.86 -10.41
C ASP A 47 4.99 -12.36 -8.98
N VAL A 48 3.72 -12.32 -8.58
CA VAL A 48 3.26 -12.79 -7.27
C VAL A 48 2.41 -14.03 -7.44
N ASP A 49 2.84 -15.15 -6.85
CA ASP A 49 2.06 -16.40 -6.75
C ASP A 49 1.08 -16.29 -5.58
N LEU A 50 -0.22 -16.21 -5.89
CA LEU A 50 -1.30 -16.11 -4.90
C LEU A 50 -1.60 -17.44 -4.21
N GLU A 51 -1.11 -18.56 -4.75
CA GLU A 51 -1.29 -19.91 -4.19
C GLU A 51 0.00 -20.44 -3.56
N ALA A 52 1.03 -19.60 -3.41
CA ALA A 52 2.28 -20.02 -2.78
C ALA A 52 2.02 -20.53 -1.35
N PRO A 53 2.58 -21.69 -0.97
CA PRO A 53 2.45 -22.18 0.40
C PRO A 53 3.17 -21.22 1.35
N VAL A 54 2.56 -20.99 2.51
CA VAL A 54 3.17 -20.20 3.58
C VAL A 54 4.50 -20.84 4.00
N GLN A 55 5.60 -20.12 3.80
CA GLN A 55 6.91 -20.55 4.29
C GLN A 55 6.99 -20.28 5.80
N GLN A 56 6.73 -21.32 6.60
CA GLN A 56 6.76 -21.24 8.07
C GLN A 56 8.10 -20.77 8.64
N SER A 57 9.21 -21.00 7.93
CA SER A 57 10.54 -20.49 8.29
C SER A 57 10.61 -18.95 8.26
N VAL A 58 10.01 -18.33 7.24
CA VAL A 58 9.90 -16.86 7.13
C VAL A 58 9.00 -16.31 8.23
N PHE A 59 7.93 -17.02 8.61
CA PHE A 59 7.06 -16.58 9.71
C PHE A 59 7.76 -16.48 11.07
N ASN A 60 8.73 -17.35 11.34
CA ASN A 60 9.50 -17.30 12.59
C ASN A 60 10.59 -16.22 12.56
N GLU A 61 11.15 -15.93 11.39
CA GLU A 61 12.14 -14.86 11.19
C GLU A 61 11.50 -13.46 11.15
N VAL A 62 10.30 -13.36 10.55
CA VAL A 62 9.45 -12.15 10.51
C VAL A 62 8.55 -12.07 11.74
N SER A 63 8.76 -12.92 12.75
CA SER A 63 8.10 -12.78 14.05
C SER A 63 8.38 -11.36 14.52
N ARG A 64 7.31 -10.54 14.62
CA ARG A 64 7.34 -9.07 14.72
C ARG A 64 7.99 -8.58 16.00
N ASN A 65 9.29 -8.80 16.14
CA ASN A 65 10.12 -8.21 17.15
C ASN A 65 10.41 -6.79 16.69
N SER A 66 9.76 -5.84 17.34
CA SER A 66 9.94 -4.43 17.00
C SER A 66 11.40 -3.98 17.12
N ALA A 67 12.22 -4.66 17.93
CA ALA A 67 13.65 -4.36 18.06
C ALA A 67 14.47 -4.63 16.78
N ASP A 68 13.93 -5.41 15.84
CA ASP A 68 14.62 -5.71 14.58
C ASP A 68 14.36 -4.63 13.52
N ASN A 69 13.44 -3.69 13.78
CA ASN A 69 13.27 -2.52 12.91
C ASN A 69 14.27 -1.42 13.29
N GLN A 70 14.68 -0.66 12.29
CA GLN A 70 15.32 0.64 12.46
C GLN A 70 14.28 1.76 12.43
N TYR A 71 14.55 2.76 13.24
CA TYR A 71 13.65 3.85 13.56
C TYR A 71 14.41 5.15 13.29
N LEU A 72 14.16 5.78 12.14
CA LEU A 72 14.98 6.89 11.63
C LEU A 72 14.27 8.24 11.78
N LEU A 73 14.76 9.05 12.73
CA LEU A 73 14.23 10.38 13.01
C LEU A 73 14.84 11.45 12.11
N TYR A 74 13.97 12.04 11.31
CA TYR A 74 14.21 13.27 10.58
C TYR A 74 13.45 14.42 11.25
N THR A 75 14.06 15.60 11.23
CA THR A 75 13.44 16.85 11.65
C THR A 75 13.99 17.97 10.78
N ARG A 76 13.39 19.16 10.86
CA ARG A 76 13.95 20.40 10.28
C ARG A 76 15.41 20.68 10.63
N ARG A 77 15.91 20.16 11.76
CA ARG A 77 17.30 20.34 12.20
C ARG A 77 18.26 19.32 11.58
N ASN A 78 17.74 18.20 11.06
CA ASN A 78 18.50 17.13 10.43
C ASN A 78 17.71 16.52 9.26
N PRO A 79 17.41 17.29 8.20
CA PRO A 79 16.50 16.86 7.14
C PRO A 79 17.08 15.76 6.25
N THR A 80 18.41 15.68 6.13
CA THR A 80 19.10 14.74 5.24
C THR A 80 19.74 13.55 5.96
N SER A 81 20.08 13.72 7.24
CA SER A 81 20.78 12.70 8.02
C SER A 81 19.95 12.31 9.24
N PRO A 82 19.43 11.07 9.30
CA PRO A 82 18.56 10.67 10.40
C PRO A 82 19.31 10.48 11.72
N GLN A 83 18.58 10.56 12.82
CA GLN A 83 19.01 10.05 14.13
C GLN A 83 18.29 8.74 14.41
N SER A 84 19.03 7.69 14.77
CA SER A 84 18.43 6.40 15.09
C SER A 84 17.80 6.42 16.48
N LEU A 85 16.52 6.07 16.57
CA LEU A 85 15.83 5.82 17.82
C LEU A 85 15.89 4.32 18.13
N VAL A 86 16.05 3.97 19.40
CA VAL A 86 16.23 2.57 19.81
C VAL A 86 15.14 2.20 20.80
N ILE A 87 14.43 1.12 20.51
CA ILE A 87 13.40 0.59 21.39
C ILE A 87 13.98 0.27 22.77
N ASN A 88 13.21 0.57 23.80
CA ASN A 88 13.59 0.41 25.21
C ASN A 88 14.84 1.23 25.63
N ASN A 89 15.20 2.27 24.86
CA ASN A 89 16.29 3.17 25.19
C ASN A 89 15.82 4.64 25.18
N ALA A 90 15.38 5.14 26.34
CA ALA A 90 14.92 6.52 26.48
C ALA A 90 15.99 7.56 26.09
N ALA A 91 17.27 7.25 26.34
CA ALA A 91 18.37 8.15 25.98
C ALA A 91 18.49 8.33 24.45
N SER A 92 18.01 7.39 23.63
CA SER A 92 17.97 7.58 22.16
C SER A 92 17.00 8.69 21.75
N ILE A 93 15.93 8.90 22.51
CA ILE A 93 14.95 9.96 22.28
C ILE A 93 15.46 11.27 22.87
N GLU A 94 15.91 11.25 24.13
CA GLU A 94 16.35 12.45 24.87
C GLU A 94 17.57 13.14 24.24
N ASN A 95 18.46 12.36 23.61
CA ASN A 95 19.65 12.89 22.94
C ASN A 95 19.44 13.14 21.42
N SER A 96 18.21 13.04 20.94
CA SER A 96 17.84 13.34 19.56
C SER A 96 17.23 14.74 19.40
N ASN A 97 16.89 15.10 18.18
CA ASN A 97 16.12 16.31 17.86
C ASN A 97 14.61 16.14 18.09
N PHE A 98 14.16 15.02 18.66
CA PHE A 98 12.76 14.76 18.95
C PHE A 98 12.18 15.86 19.85
N ASN A 99 10.97 16.33 19.51
CA ASN A 99 10.27 17.34 20.29
C ASN A 99 8.83 16.89 20.55
N PRO A 100 8.47 16.52 21.78
CA PRO A 100 7.11 16.03 22.10
C PRO A 100 6.02 17.11 21.95
N ARG A 101 6.39 18.38 21.74
CA ARG A 101 5.44 19.48 21.51
C ARG A 101 5.06 19.64 20.03
N LEU A 102 5.68 18.88 19.14
CA LEU A 102 5.38 18.90 17.71
C LEU A 102 4.64 17.61 17.31
N PRO A 103 3.78 17.66 16.28
CA PRO A 103 3.21 16.45 15.69
C PRO A 103 4.31 15.48 15.25
N THR A 104 4.10 14.20 15.51
CA THR A 104 4.97 13.13 15.03
C THR A 104 4.23 12.36 13.94
N ILE A 105 4.84 12.25 12.77
CA ILE A 105 4.32 11.47 11.65
C ILE A 105 5.21 10.24 11.51
N VAL A 106 4.61 9.07 11.37
CA VAL A 106 5.32 7.80 11.20
C VAL A 106 5.06 7.29 9.80
N ILE A 107 6.12 7.03 9.06
CA ILE A 107 6.12 6.52 7.69
C ILE A 107 6.72 5.12 7.74
N ALA A 108 6.02 4.13 7.20
CA ALA A 108 6.52 2.77 7.05
C ALA A 108 6.45 2.38 5.58
N HIS A 109 7.53 1.81 5.08
CA HIS A 109 7.58 1.38 3.69
C HIS A 109 6.77 0.10 3.45
N GLY A 110 6.48 -0.17 2.18
CA GLY A 110 5.64 -1.28 1.76
C GLY A 110 6.42 -2.54 1.35
N TRP A 111 5.78 -3.36 0.54
CA TRP A 111 6.36 -4.59 0.03
C TRP A 111 7.60 -4.33 -0.84
N LEU A 112 8.66 -5.10 -0.60
CA LEU A 112 9.96 -5.03 -1.30
C LEU A 112 10.58 -3.61 -1.35
N SER A 113 10.30 -2.79 -0.33
CA SER A 113 10.79 -1.41 -0.22
C SER A 113 11.77 -1.28 0.94
N ASN A 114 12.43 -0.14 1.05
CA ASN A 114 13.32 0.20 2.17
C ASN A 114 13.25 1.71 2.49
N GLN A 115 14.12 2.23 3.37
CA GLN A 115 14.17 3.67 3.75
C GLN A 115 14.35 4.63 2.58
N ASP A 116 15.04 4.20 1.53
CA ASP A 116 15.45 5.06 0.42
C ASP A 116 14.44 5.01 -0.73
N SER A 117 13.46 4.10 -0.69
CA SER A 117 12.37 4.04 -1.67
C SER A 117 11.56 5.33 -1.69
N ASP A 118 11.23 5.83 -2.90
CA ASP A 118 10.71 7.18 -3.19
C ASP A 118 9.61 7.70 -2.28
N ILE A 119 8.71 6.83 -1.80
CA ILE A 119 7.62 7.22 -0.91
C ILE A 119 8.11 7.87 0.40
N ASN A 120 9.27 7.44 0.91
CA ASN A 120 9.81 7.93 2.17
C ASN A 120 10.39 9.34 2.06
N PRO A 121 11.34 9.65 1.15
CA PRO A 121 11.85 11.01 1.00
C PRO A 121 10.76 11.98 0.56
N VAL A 122 9.82 11.58 -0.31
CA VAL A 122 8.73 12.48 -0.75
C VAL A 122 7.84 12.88 0.42
N VAL A 123 7.33 11.91 1.18
CA VAL A 123 6.45 12.22 2.33
C VAL A 123 7.21 12.91 3.44
N ARG A 124 8.49 12.56 3.67
CA ARG A 124 9.33 13.24 4.66
C ARG A 124 9.58 14.69 4.28
N ASP A 125 9.96 14.97 3.04
CA ASP A 125 10.35 16.31 2.62
C ASP A 125 9.11 17.24 2.57
N ASP A 126 7.94 16.67 2.29
CA ASP A 126 6.67 17.41 2.35
C ASP A 126 6.11 17.57 3.78
N MET A 127 6.31 16.60 4.68
CA MET A 127 5.59 16.52 5.96
C MET A 127 6.45 16.42 7.24
N GLU A 128 7.77 16.34 7.16
CA GLU A 128 8.70 16.29 8.30
C GLU A 128 8.52 15.03 9.19
N GLY A 129 8.34 13.86 8.57
CA GLY A 129 8.05 12.60 9.26
C GLY A 129 9.25 11.72 9.65
N PHE A 130 9.00 10.76 10.52
CA PHE A 130 9.89 9.68 10.94
C PHE A 130 9.71 8.45 10.04
N VAL A 131 10.80 7.80 9.64
CA VAL A 131 10.77 6.63 8.72
C VAL A 131 11.13 5.35 9.47
N LEU A 132 10.31 4.31 9.27
CA LEU A 132 10.52 2.97 9.79
C LEU A 132 11.10 2.05 8.71
N THR A 133 12.12 1.28 9.07
CA THR A 133 12.65 0.21 8.23
C THR A 133 12.71 -1.11 8.98
N PRO A 134 12.02 -2.18 8.55
CA PRO A 134 12.45 -3.54 8.88
C PRO A 134 13.89 -3.80 8.43
N ALA A 135 14.59 -4.64 9.21
CA ALA A 135 15.84 -5.29 8.81
C ALA A 135 15.58 -6.45 7.84
#